data_AF-A0A6C0HGM1-F1
#
_entry.id   AF-A0A6C0HGM1-F1
#
_cell.length_a   1.000
_cell.length_b   1.000
_cell.length_c   1.000
_cell.angle_alpha   90.00
_cell.angle_beta   90.00
_cell.angle_gamma   90.00
#
_symmetry.space_group_name_H-M   'P 1'
#
loop_
_entity.id
_entity.type
_entity.pdbx_description
1 polymer ?
#
loop_
_entity_poly.entity_id
_entity_poly.type
_entity_poly.pdbx_seq_one_letter_code
_entity_poly.pdbx_strand_id
1 'polypeptide(L)'
;MTIYIFGYGSLMNMKENSRELENPLKRKVWPVLVTGLKRTLNVGVADNTYKVFGVKDMANKSITCNGILFAVSDDELDNIIHRERNYTAKVLKKSRILFNYTKNNKNINFTFKPNDEIICFYPKAKYSLTQKQALALPVRKNYLPICLEGAKAISDEFLSDFLK
;
A
#
# COMPACT_ATOMS: atom_id res chain seq x y z
N MET A 1 -6.56 -15.81 13.87
CA MET A 1 -5.49 -15.08 13.17
C MET A 1 -6.16 -14.19 12.15
N THR A 2 -5.72 -12.94 11.99
CA THR A 2 -6.19 -12.07 10.92
C THR A 2 -5.00 -11.64 10.06
N ILE A 3 -5.15 -11.74 8.75
CA ILE A 3 -4.18 -11.25 7.77
C ILE A 3 -4.63 -9.86 7.34
N TYR A 4 -3.74 -8.88 7.48
CA TYR A 4 -3.95 -7.52 7.01
C TYR A 4 -3.06 -7.25 5.81
N ILE A 5 -3.58 -6.59 4.79
CA ILE A 5 -2.79 -6.04 3.70
C ILE A 5 -2.46 -4.58 4.00
N PHE A 6 -1.18 -4.22 3.87
CA PHE A 6 -0.75 -2.83 3.82
C PHE A 6 -0.73 -2.34 2.37
N GLY A 7 -1.79 -1.63 1.97
CA GLY A 7 -1.92 -0.99 0.67
C GLY A 7 -1.34 0.42 0.68
N TYR A 8 -0.33 0.69 -0.15
CA TYR A 8 0.37 1.99 -0.21
C TYR A 8 0.30 2.69 -1.58
N GLY A 9 -0.41 2.09 -2.54
CA GLY A 9 -0.58 2.58 -3.91
C GLY A 9 -2.01 2.39 -4.37
N SER A 10 -2.21 1.77 -5.53
CA SER A 10 -3.57 1.54 -6.07
C SER A 10 -4.49 0.75 -5.12
N LEU A 11 -3.94 -0.14 -4.29
CA LEU A 11 -4.69 -0.89 -3.28
C LEU A 11 -5.39 -0.01 -2.24
N MET A 12 -4.99 1.27 -2.09
CA MET A 12 -5.71 2.20 -1.21
C MET A 12 -7.09 2.58 -1.74
N ASN A 13 -7.30 2.47 -3.05
CA ASN A 13 -8.58 2.78 -3.66
C ASN A 13 -9.50 1.55 -3.60
N MET A 14 -10.26 1.45 -2.51
CA MET A 14 -11.15 0.29 -2.28
C MET A 14 -12.19 0.10 -3.38
N LYS A 15 -12.60 1.17 -4.08
CA LYS A 15 -13.52 1.07 -5.21
C LYS A 15 -12.93 0.25 -6.38
N GLU A 16 -11.63 0.37 -6.60
CA GLU A 16 -10.91 -0.28 -7.71
C GLU A 16 -10.48 -1.72 -7.39
N ASN A 17 -10.72 -2.20 -6.16
CA ASN A 17 -10.30 -3.54 -5.71
C ASN A 17 -11.42 -4.59 -5.78
N SER A 18 -12.52 -4.32 -6.48
CA SER A 18 -13.70 -5.22 -6.55
C SER A 18 -13.44 -6.55 -7.26
N ARG A 19 -12.32 -6.69 -7.97
CA ARG A 19 -11.90 -7.96 -8.59
C ARG A 19 -11.19 -8.88 -7.62
N GLU A 20 -10.51 -8.33 -6.62
CA GLU A 20 -9.72 -9.11 -5.66
C GLU A 20 -10.40 -9.24 -4.29
N LEU A 21 -11.30 -8.31 -3.97
CA LEU A 21 -11.94 -8.21 -2.66
C LEU A 21 -13.46 -8.32 -2.77
N GLU A 22 -14.05 -9.07 -1.84
CA GLU A 22 -15.48 -9.10 -1.64
C GLU A 22 -15.94 -7.81 -0.92
N ASN A 23 -16.96 -7.15 -1.47
CA ASN A 23 -17.61 -5.98 -0.88
C ASN A 23 -16.64 -4.88 -0.36
N PRO A 24 -15.66 -4.42 -1.18
CA PRO A 24 -14.53 -3.64 -0.67
C PRO A 24 -14.93 -2.28 -0.07
N LEU A 25 -16.01 -1.67 -0.57
CA LEU A 25 -16.52 -0.39 -0.05
C LEU A 25 -17.16 -0.48 1.34
N LYS A 26 -17.60 -1.68 1.76
CA LYS A 26 -18.15 -1.92 3.11
C LYS A 26 -17.06 -2.30 4.11
N ARG A 27 -15.83 -2.48 3.64
CA ARG A 27 -14.73 -2.97 4.47
C ARG A 27 -14.21 -1.88 5.39
N LYS A 28 -13.92 -2.26 6.63
CA LYS A 28 -13.20 -1.40 7.55
C LYS A 28 -11.74 -1.27 7.09
N VAL A 29 -11.30 -0.03 6.91
CA VAL A 29 -9.92 0.31 6.61
C VAL A 29 -9.31 1.10 7.76
N TRP A 30 -8.03 0.88 8.03
CA TRP A 30 -7.28 1.63 9.03
C TRP A 30 -6.16 2.41 8.34
N PRO A 31 -6.28 3.74 8.24
CA PRO A 31 -5.18 4.55 7.72
C PRO A 31 -4.03 4.57 8.72
N VAL A 32 -2.81 4.32 8.22
CA VAL A 32 -1.60 4.20 9.04
C VAL A 32 -0.39 4.79 8.33
N LEU A 33 0.64 5.10 9.12
CA LEU A 33 2.00 5.32 8.64
C LEU A 33 2.86 4.09 8.94
N VAL A 34 3.76 3.75 8.03
CA VAL A 34 4.79 2.73 8.24
C VAL A 34 6.15 3.40 8.30
N THR A 35 6.85 3.24 9.42
CA THR A 35 8.19 3.78 9.64
C THR A 35 9.27 2.98 8.91
N GLY A 36 10.33 3.67 8.49
CA GLY A 36 11.46 3.10 7.74
C GLY A 36 11.06 2.54 6.37
N LEU A 37 9.96 3.00 5.78
CA LEU A 37 9.47 2.53 4.48
C LEU A 37 9.34 3.72 3.53
N LYS A 38 9.93 3.64 2.33
CA LYS A 38 9.86 4.70 1.32
C LYS A 38 9.09 4.22 0.10
N ARG A 39 8.04 4.95 -0.29
CA ARG A 39 7.33 4.77 -1.56
C ARG A 39 8.05 5.50 -2.70
N THR A 40 8.17 4.86 -3.86
CA THR A 40 8.79 5.44 -5.06
C THR A 40 8.12 4.95 -6.34
N LEU A 41 8.05 5.77 -7.38
CA LEU A 41 7.63 5.36 -8.73
C LEU A 41 8.78 4.66 -9.46
N ASN A 42 9.07 3.42 -9.07
CA ASN A 42 10.25 2.68 -9.53
C ASN A 42 9.95 1.23 -9.93
N VAL A 43 8.69 0.87 -10.15
CA VAL A 43 8.34 -0.50 -10.58
C VAL A 43 7.92 -0.48 -12.03
N GLY A 44 8.69 -1.14 -12.88
CA GLY A 44 8.37 -1.33 -14.29
C GLY A 44 7.26 -2.37 -14.48
N VAL A 45 6.30 -2.07 -15.35
CA VAL A 45 5.19 -2.95 -15.71
C VAL A 45 4.98 -2.97 -17.22
N ALA A 46 4.33 -4.01 -17.73
CA ALA A 46 4.11 -4.23 -19.16
C ALA A 46 5.42 -4.08 -19.95
N ASP A 47 6.40 -4.93 -19.61
CA ASP A 47 7.74 -4.95 -20.22
C ASP A 47 8.43 -3.58 -20.22
N ASN A 48 8.36 -2.90 -19.08
CA ASN A 48 8.94 -1.57 -18.86
C ASN A 48 8.36 -0.49 -19.79
N THR A 49 7.10 -0.62 -20.21
CA THR A 49 6.42 0.46 -20.94
C THR A 49 5.97 1.57 -19.99
N TYR A 50 5.62 1.22 -18.75
CA TYR A 50 5.15 2.15 -17.74
C TYR A 50 5.76 1.87 -16.37
N LYS A 51 5.71 2.87 -15.47
CA LYS A 51 6.06 2.71 -14.06
C LYS A 51 4.87 2.90 -13.12
N VAL A 52 4.92 2.21 -11.99
CA VAL A 52 3.98 2.29 -10.86
C VAL A 52 4.73 2.37 -9.53
N PHE A 53 4.01 2.48 -8.41
CA PHE A 53 4.63 2.60 -7.09
C PHE A 53 5.23 1.27 -6.62
N GLY A 54 6.39 1.36 -5.98
CA GLY A 54 6.97 0.33 -5.15
C GLY A 54 7.38 0.91 -3.80
N VAL A 55 7.84 0.03 -2.92
CA VAL A 55 8.42 0.42 -1.63
C VAL A 55 9.79 -0.19 -1.43
N LYS A 56 10.60 0.46 -0.60
CA LYS A 56 11.86 -0.08 -0.08
C LYS A 56 12.03 0.24 1.39
N ASP A 57 12.70 -0.65 2.11
CA ASP A 57 13.09 -0.38 3.48
C ASP A 57 14.22 0.65 3.52
N MET A 58 14.17 1.50 4.54
CA MET A 58 15.14 2.54 4.82
C MET A 58 15.70 2.34 6.23
N ALA A 59 17.02 2.47 6.39
CA ALA A 59 17.64 2.46 7.70
C ALA A 59 17.14 3.62 8.59
N ASN A 60 16.85 4.76 7.97
CA ASN A 60 16.29 5.90 8.66
C ASN A 60 14.78 5.70 8.93
N LYS A 61 14.44 5.52 10.21
CA LYS A 61 13.06 5.33 10.69
C LYS A 61 12.18 6.58 10.60
N SER A 62 12.77 7.78 10.43
CA SER A 62 11.99 9.00 10.23
C SER A 62 11.34 9.07 8.85
N ILE A 63 11.83 8.27 7.89
CA ILE A 63 11.16 8.10 6.60
C ILE A 63 9.91 7.25 6.81
N THR A 64 8.76 7.78 6.40
CA THR A 64 7.47 7.12 6.55
C THR A 64 6.79 6.94 5.19
N CYS A 65 5.92 5.93 5.13
CA CYS A 65 5.01 5.72 4.02
C CYS A 65 3.60 5.58 4.58
N ASN A 66 2.68 6.44 4.16
CA ASN A 66 1.28 6.27 4.48
C ASN A 66 0.62 5.22 3.58
N GLY A 67 -0.40 4.58 4.12
CA GLY A 67 -1.20 3.56 3.45
C GLY A 67 -2.38 3.15 4.31
N ILE A 68 -3.13 2.16 3.85
CA ILE A 68 -4.25 1.59 4.60
C ILE A 68 -3.94 0.15 4.98
N LEU A 69 -4.44 -0.27 6.13
CA LEU A 69 -4.62 -1.66 6.48
C LEU A 69 -6.06 -2.07 6.22
N PHE A 70 -6.25 -3.26 5.66
CA PHE A 70 -7.55 -3.91 5.59
C PHE A 70 -7.37 -5.42 5.75
N ALA A 71 -8.30 -6.05 6.46
CA ALA A 71 -8.28 -7.51 6.64
C ALA A 71 -8.71 -8.21 5.36
N VAL A 72 -8.18 -9.41 5.13
CA VAL A 72 -8.53 -10.29 4.00
C VAL A 72 -8.76 -11.72 4.46
N SER A 73 -9.59 -12.47 3.72
CA SER A 73 -9.60 -13.93 3.80
C SER A 73 -8.41 -14.53 3.05
N ASP A 74 -8.23 -15.85 3.17
CA ASP A 74 -7.17 -16.56 2.45
C ASP A 74 -7.41 -16.52 0.92
N ASP A 75 -8.65 -16.70 0.46
CA ASP A 75 -8.99 -16.60 -0.97
C ASP A 75 -8.71 -15.20 -1.55
N GLU A 76 -9.01 -14.15 -0.78
CA GLU A 76 -8.74 -12.78 -1.17
C GLU A 76 -7.23 -12.49 -1.18
N LEU A 77 -6.49 -13.06 -0.24
CA LEU A 77 -5.03 -12.96 -0.22
C LEU A 77 -4.45 -13.56 -1.52
N ASP A 78 -4.93 -14.73 -1.95
CA ASP A 78 -4.47 -15.35 -3.19
C ASP A 78 -4.78 -14.50 -4.43
N ASN A 79 -5.97 -13.90 -4.48
CA ASN A 79 -6.35 -12.96 -5.55
C ASN A 79 -5.42 -11.74 -5.59
N ILE A 80 -5.08 -11.18 -4.42
CA ILE A 80 -4.17 -10.03 -4.33
C ILE A 80 -2.76 -10.45 -4.72
N ILE A 81 -2.27 -11.62 -4.29
CA ILE A 81 -0.97 -12.15 -4.70
C ILE A 81 -0.90 -12.30 -6.22
N HIS A 82 -1.97 -12.79 -6.85
CA HIS A 82 -2.07 -12.88 -8.31
C HIS A 82 -2.00 -11.51 -8.99
N ARG A 83 -2.77 -10.53 -8.49
CA ARG A 83 -2.73 -9.14 -8.97
C ARG A 83 -1.32 -8.54 -8.83
N GLU A 84 -0.68 -8.75 -7.69
CA GLU A 84 0.62 -8.19 -7.31
C GLU A 84 1.80 -9.07 -7.79
N ARG A 85 1.65 -9.83 -8.88
CA ARG A 85 2.67 -10.77 -9.42
C ARG A 85 4.07 -10.19 -9.65
N ASN A 86 4.19 -8.86 -9.78
CA ASN A 86 5.48 -8.15 -9.93
C ASN A 86 6.17 -7.86 -8.58
N TYR A 87 5.54 -8.23 -7.48
CA TYR A 87 5.98 -8.00 -6.12
C TYR A 87 6.13 -9.32 -5.36
N THR A 88 6.81 -9.25 -4.23
CA THR A 88 6.96 -10.30 -3.25
C THR A 88 6.24 -9.87 -1.98
N ALA A 89 5.31 -10.69 -1.50
CA ALA A 89 4.67 -10.50 -0.20
C ALA A 89 5.71 -10.67 0.92
N LYS A 90 5.73 -9.72 1.86
CA LYS A 90 6.57 -9.77 3.06
C LYS A 90 5.77 -9.36 4.28
N VAL A 91 6.04 -10.02 5.41
CA VAL A 91 5.44 -9.65 6.69
C VAL A 91 6.12 -8.38 7.25
N LEU A 92 5.33 -7.35 7.49
CA LEU A 92 5.74 -6.15 8.21
C LEU A 92 5.64 -6.37 9.72
N LYS A 93 6.66 -5.89 10.43
CA LYS A 93 6.63 -5.85 11.90
C LYS A 93 5.57 -4.86 12.37
N LYS A 94 4.68 -5.31 13.26
CA LYS A 94 3.64 -4.49 13.90
C LYS A 94 4.19 -3.22 14.55
N SER A 95 5.39 -3.29 15.11
CA SER A 95 6.09 -2.15 15.72
C SER A 95 6.45 -1.02 14.76
N ARG A 96 6.31 -1.21 13.44
CA ARG A 96 6.54 -0.17 12.43
C ARG A 96 5.29 0.65 12.12
N ILE A 97 4.12 0.20 12.56
CA ILE A 97 2.83 0.78 12.23
C ILE A 97 2.47 1.86 13.24
N LEU A 98 2.12 3.05 12.73
CA LEU A 98 1.66 4.18 13.53
C LEU A 98 0.24 4.57 13.10
N PHE A 99 -0.67 4.64 14.07
CA PHE A 99 -2.06 5.07 13.86
C PHE A 99 -2.18 6.58 14.09
N ASN A 100 -1.65 7.38 13.16
CA ASN A 100 -1.57 8.84 13.32
C ASN A 100 -2.79 9.61 12.77
N TYR A 101 -3.65 8.95 11.99
CA TYR A 101 -4.81 9.59 11.35
C TYR A 101 -6.07 9.58 12.24
N THR A 102 -5.89 9.70 13.55
CA THR A 102 -6.93 9.49 14.58
C THR A 102 -7.78 10.73 14.85
N LYS A 103 -7.37 11.92 14.41
CA LYS A 103 -8.05 13.20 14.76
C LYS A 103 -9.54 13.25 14.39
N ASN A 104 -9.96 12.54 13.34
CA ASN A 104 -11.37 12.44 12.93
C ASN A 104 -12.03 11.11 13.30
N ASN A 105 -11.28 10.13 13.83
CA ASN A 105 -11.79 8.81 14.18
C ASN A 105 -11.72 8.63 15.71
N LYS A 106 -12.73 9.14 16.41
CA LYS A 106 -12.88 9.12 17.88
C LYS A 106 -12.86 7.72 18.53
N ASN A 107 -12.72 6.62 17.78
CA ASN A 107 -12.73 5.25 18.29
C ASN A 107 -11.85 4.31 17.44
N ILE A 108 -10.53 4.50 17.43
CA ILE A 108 -9.63 3.44 16.97
C ILE A 108 -9.10 2.68 18.19
N ASN A 109 -9.98 1.87 18.79
CA ASN A 109 -9.55 0.71 19.59
C ASN A 109 -9.07 -0.37 18.62
N PHE A 110 -7.97 -0.11 17.90
CA PHE A 110 -7.32 -1.11 17.08
C PHE A 110 -6.11 -1.64 17.84
N THR A 111 -6.05 -2.95 18.01
CA THR A 111 -4.93 -3.63 18.62
C THR A 111 -4.73 -4.93 17.87
N PHE A 112 -3.50 -5.16 17.40
CA PHE A 112 -3.14 -6.41 16.77
C PHE A 112 -3.16 -7.54 17.81
N LYS A 113 -3.75 -8.68 17.46
CA LYS A 113 -3.58 -9.92 18.23
C LYS A 113 -2.16 -10.47 17.97
N PRO A 114 -1.58 -11.28 18.88
CA PRO A 114 -0.25 -11.84 18.71
C PRO A 114 -0.03 -12.53 17.35
N ASN A 115 -1.02 -13.29 16.89
CA ASN A 115 -0.95 -14.08 15.66
C ASN A 115 -1.41 -13.32 14.41
N ASP A 116 -1.76 -12.03 14.50
CA ASP A 116 -2.11 -11.28 13.31
C ASP A 116 -0.88 -11.02 12.44
N GLU A 117 -1.05 -10.99 11.13
CA GLU A 117 0.03 -10.68 10.19
C GLU A 117 -0.30 -9.45 9.37
N ILE A 118 0.75 -8.75 8.93
CA ILE A 118 0.63 -7.58 8.06
C ILE A 118 1.46 -7.86 6.83
N ILE A 119 0.84 -8.06 5.69
CA ILE A 119 1.51 -8.32 4.42
C ILE A 119 1.68 -7.02 3.66
N CYS A 120 2.90 -6.79 3.17
CA CYS A 120 3.24 -5.70 2.27
C CYS A 120 3.93 -6.26 1.03
N PHE A 121 3.57 -5.73 -0.14
CA PHE A 121 4.10 -6.16 -1.42
C PHE A 121 5.34 -5.33 -1.78
N TYR A 122 6.51 -5.96 -1.81
CA TYR A 122 7.77 -5.32 -2.18
C TYR A 122 8.12 -5.63 -3.64
N PRO A 123 8.61 -4.68 -4.44
CA PRO A 123 8.98 -4.94 -5.83
C PRO A 123 10.00 -6.08 -5.95
N LYS A 124 9.76 -7.05 -6.86
CA LYS A 124 10.79 -8.05 -7.19
C LYS A 124 11.94 -7.34 -7.89
N ALA A 125 13.18 -7.76 -7.63
CA ALA A 125 14.39 -7.12 -8.15
C ALA A 125 14.35 -6.91 -9.68
N LYS A 126 13.86 -7.88 -10.44
CA LYS A 126 13.76 -7.81 -11.92
C LYS A 126 12.79 -6.75 -12.45
N TYR A 127 11.83 -6.27 -11.63
CA TYR A 127 10.89 -5.20 -12.00
C TYR A 127 11.25 -3.86 -11.35
N SER A 128 12.26 -3.84 -10.46
CA SER A 128 12.75 -2.61 -9.84
C SER A 128 13.62 -1.84 -10.83
N LEU A 129 13.19 -0.62 -11.15
CA LEU A 129 13.90 0.27 -12.05
C LEU A 129 15.00 1.02 -11.30
N THR A 130 16.13 1.22 -11.97
CA THR A 130 17.12 2.24 -11.57
C THR A 130 16.51 3.63 -11.67
N GLN A 131 17.11 4.62 -11.01
CA GLN A 131 16.66 6.00 -11.11
C GLN A 131 16.62 6.51 -12.56
N LYS A 132 17.65 6.18 -13.36
CA LYS A 132 17.72 6.55 -14.78
C LYS A 132 16.55 5.95 -15.58
N GLN A 133 16.27 4.66 -15.41
CA GLN A 133 15.14 4.01 -16.07
C GLN A 133 13.80 4.58 -15.59
N ALA A 134 13.65 4.78 -14.28
CA ALA A 134 12.44 5.35 -13.71
C ALA A 134 12.15 6.75 -14.26
N LEU A 135 13.16 7.58 -14.52
CA LEU A 135 12.95 8.90 -15.14
C LEU A 135 12.54 8.81 -16.61
N ALA A 136 13.00 7.79 -17.34
CA ALA A 136 12.69 7.61 -18.75
C ALA A 136 11.27 7.08 -19.02
N LEU A 137 10.68 6.36 -18.08
CA LEU A 137 9.37 5.73 -18.27
C LEU A 137 8.22 6.63 -17.81
N PRO A 138 7.10 6.70 -18.54
CA PRO A 138 5.91 7.38 -18.06
C PRO A 138 5.26 6.60 -16.91
N VAL A 139 4.54 7.30 -16.04
CA VAL A 139 3.62 6.65 -15.09
C VAL A 139 2.46 6.04 -15.89
N ARG A 140 2.03 4.83 -15.53
CA ARG A 140 0.89 4.17 -16.20
C ARG A 140 -0.32 5.12 -16.24
N LYS A 141 -0.95 5.25 -17.40
CA LYS A 141 -2.16 6.09 -17.57
C LYS A 141 -3.20 5.72 -16.52
N ASN A 142 -3.79 6.74 -15.88
CA ASN A 142 -4.78 6.64 -14.80
C ASN A 142 -4.30 6.03 -13.47
N TYR A 143 -3.06 5.55 -13.38
CA TYR A 143 -2.56 4.93 -12.14
C TYR A 143 -2.44 5.94 -10.98
N LEU A 144 -1.86 7.11 -11.25
CA LEU A 144 -1.72 8.14 -10.22
C LEU A 144 -3.09 8.70 -9.79
N PRO A 145 -4.03 9.05 -10.70
CA PRO A 145 -5.41 9.38 -10.33
C PRO A 145 -6.06 8.35 -9.39
N ILE A 146 -5.97 7.05 -9.70
CA ILE A 146 -6.50 5.98 -8.85
C ILE A 146 -5.92 6.05 -7.43
N CYS A 147 -4.61 6.23 -7.29
CA CYS A 147 -3.96 6.33 -5.99
C CYS A 147 -4.39 7.59 -5.23
N LEU A 148 -4.48 8.73 -5.92
CA LEU A 148 -4.87 10.01 -5.34
C LEU A 148 -6.33 10.01 -4.88
N GLU A 149 -7.23 9.43 -5.67
CA GLU A 149 -8.64 9.23 -5.28
C GLU A 149 -8.75 8.37 -4.02
N GLY A 150 -8.02 7.25 -3.96
CA GLY A 150 -7.97 6.39 -2.79
C GLY A 150 -7.46 7.12 -1.55
N ALA A 151 -6.39 7.90 -1.68
CA ALA A 151 -5.84 8.70 -0.57
C ALA A 151 -6.81 9.81 -0.13
N LYS A 152 -7.42 10.54 -1.07
CA LYS A 152 -8.39 11.61 -0.80
C LYS A 152 -9.64 11.09 -0.10
N ALA A 153 -10.08 9.87 -0.43
CA ALA A 153 -11.25 9.25 0.20
C ALA A 153 -11.05 8.95 1.69
N ILE A 154 -9.80 8.88 2.17
CA ILE A 154 -9.48 8.70 3.59
C ILE A 154 -9.59 10.03 4.34
N SER A 155 -8.76 11.02 3.98
CA SER A 155 -8.79 12.38 4.52
C SER A 155 -7.82 13.30 3.78
N ASP A 156 -7.96 14.61 3.98
CA ASP A 156 -7.03 15.61 3.43
C ASP A 156 -5.62 15.51 4.02
N GLU A 157 -5.54 15.20 5.32
CA GLU A 157 -4.26 14.94 6.00
C GLU A 157 -3.56 13.71 5.40
N PHE A 158 -4.31 12.65 5.13
CA PHE A 158 -3.79 11.43 4.51
C PHE A 158 -3.34 11.70 3.07
N LEU A 159 -4.10 12.45 2.28
CA LEU A 159 -3.68 12.85 0.93
C LEU A 159 -2.42 13.72 0.96
N SER A 160 -2.31 14.67 1.89
CA SER A 160 -1.14 15.52 2.03
C SER A 160 0.12 14.69 2.32
N ASP A 161 0.02 13.70 3.22
CA ASP A 161 1.12 12.76 3.47
C ASP A 161 1.41 11.86 2.27
N PHE A 162 0.41 11.55 1.44
CA PHE A 162 0.62 10.75 0.25
C PHE A 162 1.51 11.44 -0.80
N LEU A 163 1.40 12.76 -0.89
CA LEU A 163 2.08 13.59 -1.88
C LEU A 163 3.51 13.99 -1.51
N LYS A 164 3.96 13.68 -0.28
CA LYS A 164 5.34 13.90 0.19
C LYS A 164 6.31 12.87 -0.39
#